data_AF-A0A0M9YW88-F1
#
_entry.id   AF-A0A0M9YW88-F1
#
_cell.length_a   1.000
_cell.length_b   1.000
_cell.length_c   1.000
_cell.angle_alpha   90.00
_cell.angle_beta   90.00
_cell.angle_gamma   90.00
#
_symmetry.space_group_name_H-M   'P 1'
#
loop_
_entity.id
_entity.type
_entity.pdbx_description
1 polymer ?
#
loop_
_entity_poly.entity_id
_entity_poly.type
_entity_poly.pdbx_seq_one_letter_code
_entity_poly.pdbx_strand_id
1 'polypeptide(L)'
;MTGPGSALTAGAGRAVVELPDSLFPVDGFTSLHDPLRVRVLVLDDGTTRLAVTVIEQTSLFEDQIARTRYILRRTCAVEPDHCLIVAGHTFSAPHVLPP
;
A
#
# COMPACT_ATOMS: atom_id res chain seq x y z
N MET A 1 -36.10 -10.85 -6.25
CA MET A 1 -35.79 -11.84 -5.19
C MET A 1 -34.37 -11.57 -4.71
N THR A 2 -34.20 -10.82 -3.63
CA THR A 2 -32.92 -10.64 -2.94
C THR A 2 -32.71 -11.85 -2.04
N GLY A 3 -31.85 -12.79 -2.47
CA GLY A 3 -31.33 -13.84 -1.57
C GLY A 3 -30.53 -13.21 -0.42
N PRO A 4 -30.13 -13.98 0.61
CA PRO A 4 -29.28 -13.46 1.67
C PRO A 4 -28.03 -12.88 1.01
N GLY A 5 -27.87 -11.55 1.05
CA GLY A 5 -26.71 -10.89 0.44
C GLY A 5 -25.46 -11.54 0.99
N SER A 6 -24.54 -11.96 0.12
CA SER A 6 -23.27 -12.50 0.57
C SER A 6 -22.66 -11.49 1.54
N ALA A 7 -22.32 -11.95 2.74
CA ALA A 7 -21.77 -11.07 3.75
C ALA A 7 -20.44 -10.53 3.22
N LEU A 8 -20.32 -9.20 3.10
CA LEU A 8 -19.06 -8.56 2.76
C LEU A 8 -18.03 -8.92 3.84
N THR A 9 -16.93 -9.54 3.44
CA THR A 9 -15.81 -9.85 4.32
C THR A 9 -14.64 -8.90 4.07
N ALA A 10 -13.79 -8.75 5.08
CA ALA A 10 -12.62 -7.90 4.99
C ALA A 10 -11.41 -8.53 5.68
N GLY A 11 -10.23 -8.33 5.08
CA GLY A 11 -8.94 -8.62 5.66
C GLY A 11 -8.08 -7.37 5.71
N ALA A 12 -7.37 -7.16 6.81
CA ALA A 12 -6.47 -6.01 6.97
C ALA A 12 -5.07 -6.48 7.35
N GLY A 13 -4.06 -5.81 6.79
CA GLY A 13 -2.65 -6.08 7.07
C GLY A 13 -1.84 -4.79 7.16
N ARG A 14 -0.76 -4.85 7.95
CA ARG A 14 0.20 -3.74 8.07
C ARG A 14 1.61 -4.29 8.19
N ALA A 15 2.54 -3.66 7.48
CA ALA A 15 3.96 -3.96 7.53
C ALA A 15 4.79 -2.68 7.64
N VAL A 16 5.98 -2.78 8.22
CA VAL A 16 6.96 -1.69 8.24
C VAL A 16 7.67 -1.63 6.89
N VAL A 17 7.89 -0.41 6.38
CA VAL A 17 8.79 -0.18 5.24
C VAL A 17 10.20 -0.07 5.80
N GLU A 18 11.05 -1.03 5.44
CA GLU A 18 12.45 -1.02 5.84
C GLU A 18 13.19 0.02 5.00
N LEU A 19 13.70 1.05 5.67
CA LEU A 19 14.58 2.06 5.07
C LEU A 19 16.01 1.76 5.52
N PRO A 20 16.97 1.57 4.60
CA PRO A 20 18.37 1.49 4.97
C PRO A 20 18.85 2.85 5.50
N ASP A 21 19.73 2.84 6.51
CA ASP A 21 20.28 4.04 7.15
C ASP A 21 20.93 5.01 6.15
N SER A 22 21.42 4.51 5.03
CA SER A 22 21.98 5.30 3.93
C SER A 22 21.00 6.29 3.30
N LEU A 23 19.68 6.10 3.49
CA LEU A 23 18.66 7.01 2.98
C LEU A 23 18.34 8.15 3.93
N PHE A 24 18.75 8.12 5.20
CA PHE A 24 18.44 9.23 6.11
C PHE A 24 19.06 10.56 5.65
N PRO A 25 20.33 10.65 5.22
CA PRO A 25 20.89 11.93 4.78
C PRO A 25 20.19 12.57 3.58
N VAL A 26 19.38 11.81 2.81
CA VAL A 26 18.54 12.35 1.73
C VAL A 26 17.57 13.37 2.33
N ASP A 27 17.46 14.55 1.71
CA ASP A 27 16.62 15.65 2.20
C ASP A 27 16.94 16.13 3.64
N GLY A 28 18.11 15.78 4.17
CA GLY A 28 18.57 16.22 5.49
C GLY A 28 17.97 15.49 6.68
N PHE A 29 17.34 14.32 6.50
CA PHE A 29 16.93 13.50 7.64
C PHE A 29 18.15 12.93 8.38
N THR A 30 18.01 12.70 9.68
CA THR A 30 19.12 12.24 10.55
C THR A 30 18.79 11.00 11.35
N SER A 31 17.51 10.68 11.48
CA SER A 31 17.02 9.55 12.27
C SER A 31 15.58 9.21 11.92
N LEU A 32 15.16 8.01 12.33
CA LEU A 32 13.77 7.56 12.25
C LEU A 32 13.07 7.82 13.60
N HIS A 33 12.06 8.69 13.61
CA HIS A 33 11.22 8.91 14.80
C HIS A 33 10.17 7.80 14.95
N ASP A 34 9.38 7.58 13.88
CA ASP A 34 8.37 6.53 13.79
C ASP A 34 8.60 5.65 12.55
N PRO A 35 8.43 4.32 12.63
CA PRO A 35 8.51 3.46 11.46
C PRO A 35 7.45 3.82 10.41
N LEU A 36 7.87 3.97 9.16
CA LEU A 36 6.96 4.08 8.01
C LEU A 36 6.30 2.72 7.76
N ARG A 37 5.05 2.74 7.31
CA ARG A 37 4.25 1.52 7.14
C ARG A 37 3.47 1.50 5.84
N VAL A 38 3.23 0.28 5.36
CA VAL A 38 2.21 -0.04 4.37
C VAL A 38 1.01 -0.62 5.08
N ARG A 39 -0.19 -0.18 4.72
CA ARG A 39 -1.46 -0.71 5.22
C ARG A 39 -2.30 -1.15 4.03
N VAL A 40 -2.86 -2.36 4.11
CA VAL A 40 -3.70 -2.94 3.07
C VAL A 40 -5.03 -3.36 3.69
N LEU A 41 -6.13 -2.95 3.08
CA LEU A 41 -7.48 -3.45 3.33
C LEU A 41 -7.95 -4.16 2.07
N VAL A 42 -8.31 -5.43 2.20
CA VAL A 42 -8.94 -6.23 1.14
C VAL A 42 -10.40 -6.45 1.50
N LEU A 43 -11.29 -6.15 0.57
CA LEU A 43 -12.73 -6.37 0.68
C LEU A 43 -13.13 -7.48 -0.28
N ASP A 44 -14.00 -8.39 0.14
CA ASP A 44 -14.45 -9.54 -0.66
C ASP A 44 -15.95 -9.77 -0.46
N ASP A 45 -16.73 -9.65 -1.53
CA ASP A 45 -18.17 -9.92 -1.55
C ASP A 45 -18.52 -11.36 -1.97
N GLY A 46 -17.52 -12.23 -2.14
CA GLY A 46 -17.64 -13.60 -2.64
C GLY A 46 -17.48 -13.75 -4.15
N THR A 47 -17.50 -12.64 -4.90
CA THR A 47 -17.33 -12.61 -6.37
C THR A 47 -16.23 -11.65 -6.82
N THR A 48 -16.13 -10.50 -6.15
CA THR A 48 -15.23 -9.40 -6.45
C THR A 48 -14.38 -9.09 -5.23
N ARG A 49 -13.07 -8.95 -5.48
CA ARG A 49 -12.11 -8.47 -4.48
C ARG A 49 -11.61 -7.09 -4.85
N LEU A 50 -11.62 -6.20 -3.87
CA LEU A 50 -11.08 -4.83 -3.96
C LEU A 50 -9.96 -4.66 -2.94
N ALA A 51 -8.96 -3.84 -3.26
CA ALA A 51 -7.91 -3.49 -2.32
C ALA A 51 -7.72 -1.97 -2.18
N VAL A 52 -7.59 -1.50 -0.94
CA VAL A 52 -7.13 -0.15 -0.62
C VAL A 52 -5.77 -0.29 0.06
N THR A 53 -4.74 0.29 -0.55
CA THR A 53 -3.37 0.27 -0.05
C THR A 53 -2.88 1.68 0.20
N VAL A 54 -2.45 1.96 1.43
CA VAL A 54 -1.81 3.22 1.81
C VAL A 54 -0.34 2.93 2.11
N ILE A 55 0.55 3.64 1.42
CA ILE A 55 2.01 3.54 1.60
C ILE A 55 2.48 4.86 2.22
N GLU A 56 3.07 4.83 3.41
CA GLU A 56 3.61 6.03 4.08
C GLU A 56 4.87 6.52 3.37
N GLN A 57 4.66 7.35 2.35
CA GLN A 57 5.65 8.05 1.51
C GLN A 57 5.05 9.40 1.08
N THR A 58 5.87 10.34 0.59
CA THR A 58 5.38 11.60 0.02
C THR A 58 4.59 11.35 -1.27
N SER A 59 5.15 10.56 -2.18
CA SER A 59 4.53 10.23 -3.48
C SER A 59 4.86 8.80 -3.87
N LEU A 60 4.17 8.30 -4.90
CA LEU A 60 4.44 6.98 -5.49
C LEU A 60 4.71 7.12 -6.97
N PHE A 61 5.66 6.33 -7.48
CA PHE A 61 5.93 6.21 -8.90
C PHE A 61 5.09 5.12 -9.56
N GLU A 62 5.00 5.19 -10.90
CA GLU A 62 4.21 4.27 -11.70
C GLU A 62 4.67 2.81 -11.53
N ASP A 63 5.98 2.56 -11.45
CA ASP A 63 6.55 1.23 -11.25
C ASP A 63 6.21 0.65 -9.86
N GLN A 64 6.21 1.49 -8.82
CA GLN A 64 5.78 1.12 -7.47
C GLN A 64 4.30 0.75 -7.44
N ILE A 65 3.46 1.52 -8.15
CA ILE A 65 2.03 1.23 -8.29
C ILE A 65 1.84 -0.10 -9.03
N ALA A 66 2.50 -0.28 -10.18
CA ALA A 66 2.42 -1.50 -10.98
C ALA A 66 2.86 -2.74 -10.19
N ARG A 67 3.98 -2.63 -9.45
CA ARG A 67 4.49 -3.71 -8.59
C ARG A 67 3.53 -4.02 -7.44
N THR A 68 2.91 -3.00 -6.85
CA THR A 68 1.91 -3.19 -5.78
C THR A 68 0.68 -3.92 -6.31
N ARG A 69 0.17 -3.56 -7.50
CA ARG A 69 -0.93 -4.29 -8.17
C ARG A 69 -0.54 -5.75 -8.42
N TYR A 70 0.68 -6.00 -8.91
CA TYR A 70 1.19 -7.35 -9.12
C TYR A 70 1.21 -8.18 -7.82
N ILE A 71 1.69 -7.60 -6.71
CA ILE A 71 1.71 -8.26 -5.40
C ILE A 71 0.28 -8.59 -4.95
N LEU A 72 -0.64 -7.61 -4.96
CA LEU A 72 -2.03 -7.80 -4.54
C LEU A 72 -2.74 -8.88 -5.37
N ARG A 73 -2.48 -8.94 -6.68
CA ARG A 73 -2.99 -10.00 -7.54
C ARG A 73 -2.47 -11.37 -7.13
N ARG A 74 -1.16 -11.48 -6.88
CA ARG A 74 -0.51 -12.76 -6.55
C ARG A 74 -0.84 -13.26 -5.15
N THR A 75 -0.98 -12.38 -4.16
CA THR A 75 -1.15 -12.77 -2.75
C THR A 75 -2.61 -12.77 -2.29
N CYS A 76 -3.43 -11.88 -2.84
CA CYS A 76 -4.80 -11.64 -2.37
C CYS A 76 -5.87 -11.94 -3.43
N ALA A 77 -5.47 -12.31 -4.65
CA ALA A 77 -6.36 -12.53 -5.79
C ALA A 77 -7.21 -11.30 -6.18
N VAL A 78 -6.71 -10.08 -5.92
CA VAL A 78 -7.35 -8.82 -6.32
C VAL A 78 -6.95 -8.51 -7.77
N GLU A 79 -7.91 -8.22 -8.65
CA GLU A 79 -7.58 -7.83 -10.03
C GLU A 79 -6.80 -6.50 -10.06
N PRO A 80 -5.87 -6.29 -11.01
CA PRO A 80 -5.12 -5.06 -11.10
C PRO A 80 -6.01 -3.82 -11.06
N ASP A 81 -7.09 -3.77 -11.84
CA ASP A 81 -7.99 -2.60 -11.92
C ASP A 81 -8.88 -2.40 -10.67
N HIS A 82 -8.88 -3.37 -9.74
CA HIS A 82 -9.63 -3.33 -8.48
C HIS A 82 -8.81 -2.81 -7.30
N CYS A 83 -7.65 -2.21 -7.58
CA CYS A 83 -6.74 -1.67 -6.56
C CYS A 83 -6.77 -0.13 -6.54
N LEU A 84 -7.03 0.44 -5.36
CA LEU A 84 -6.71 1.82 -5.02
C LEU A 84 -5.40 1.84 -4.22
N ILE A 85 -4.36 2.46 -4.77
CA ILE A 85 -3.03 2.55 -4.16
C ILE A 85 -2.69 4.03 -4.02
N VAL A 86 -2.41 4.48 -2.80
CA VAL A 86 -2.20 5.89 -2.49
C VAL A 86 -0.99 6.10 -1.60
N ALA A 87 -0.31 7.23 -1.81
CA ALA A 87 0.68 7.74 -0.87
C ALA A 87 -0.04 8.33 0.34
N GLY A 88 0.53 8.15 1.54
CA GLY A 88 0.11 8.88 2.74
C GLY A 88 0.44 10.38 2.68
N HIS A 89 1.29 10.79 1.73
CA HIS A 89 1.74 12.17 1.52
C HIS A 89 2.44 12.79 2.72
N THR A 90 3.23 11.98 3.44
CA THR A 90 4.05 12.45 4.56
C THR A 90 5.32 13.11 4.05
N PHE A 91 5.66 14.29 4.57
CA PHE A 91 6.93 15.00 4.29
C PHE A 91 8.02 14.64 5.31
N SER A 92 7.75 13.72 6.23
CA SER A 92 8.70 13.25 7.25
C SER A 92 9.32 11.90 6.87
N ALA A 93 9.45 11.64 5.56
CA ALA A 93 10.07 10.46 4.99
C ALA A 93 11.03 10.91 3.87
N PRO A 94 12.18 10.23 3.69
CA PRO A 94 13.05 10.46 2.55
C PRO A 94 12.27 10.35 1.24
N HIS A 95 12.43 11.31 0.33
CA HIS A 95 11.87 11.15 -1.00
C HIS A 95 12.63 10.04 -1.71
N VAL A 96 11.94 8.96 -2.03
CA VAL A 96 12.46 8.00 -2.98
C VAL A 96 12.53 8.74 -4.31
N LEU A 97 13.74 8.91 -4.85
CA LEU A 97 13.95 9.44 -6.19
C LEU A 97 13.72 8.30 -7.20
N PRO A 98 13.21 8.59 -8.40
CA PRO A 98 13.14 7.57 -9.44
C PRO A 98 14.57 7.09 -9.78
N PRO A 99 14.73 5.82 -10.20
CA PRO A 99 16.02 5.28 -10.65
C PRO A 99 16.55 5.99 -11.90
#